data_AF-A0A3S0BZJ8-F1
#
_entry.id   AF-A0A3S0BZJ8-F1
#
_cell.length_a   1.000
_cell.length_b   1.000
_cell.length_c   1.000
_cell.angle_alpha   90.00
_cell.angle_beta   90.00
_cell.angle_gamma   90.00
#
_symmetry.space_group_name_H-M   'P 1'
#
loop_
_entity.id
_entity.type
_entity.pdbx_description
1 polymer ?
#
loop_
_entity_poly.entity_id
_entity_poly.type
_entity_poly.pdbx_seq_one_letter_code
_entity_poly.pdbx_strand_id
1 'polypeptide(L)' 'MTILSLEQIKKGLKDKRLQVVADRTGLSYPTLKSLADGKTQNYTTETLKTVSNYLNGNIPEESL' A
#
# COMPACT_ATOMS: atom_id res chain seq x y z
N MET A 1 -12.35 4.42 8.80
CA MET A 1 -11.06 4.09 8.14
C MET A 1 -10.62 5.29 7.34
N THR A 2 -9.37 5.73 7.52
CA THR A 2 -8.81 6.93 6.88
C THR A 2 -7.78 6.53 5.84
N ILE A 3 -7.92 7.03 4.62
CA ILE A 3 -6.91 6.83 3.56
C ILE A 3 -5.75 7.80 3.84
N LEU A 4 -4.52 7.28 3.91
CA LEU A 4 -3.32 8.09 4.09
C LEU A 4 -3.07 8.94 2.84
N SER A 5 -2.40 10.08 3.01
CA SER A 5 -1.98 10.88 1.85
C SER A 5 -0.97 10.10 1.00
N LEU A 6 -0.87 10.41 -0.29
CA LEU A 6 0.11 9.76 -1.18
C LEU A 6 1.54 9.88 -0.64
N GLU A 7 1.89 10.98 0.02
CA GLU A 7 3.20 11.17 0.65
C GLU A 7 3.42 10.24 1.85
N GLN A 8 2.41 10.09 2.71
CA GLN A 8 2.47 9.16 3.83
C GLN A 8 2.59 7.71 3.34
N ILE A 9 1.83 7.35 2.31
CA ILE A 9 1.91 6.01 1.71
C ILE A 9 3.30 5.79 1.09
N LYS A 10 3.81 6.74 0.31
CA LYS A 10 5.17 6.68 -0.27
C LYS A 10 6.21 6.43 0.81
N LYS A 11 6.18 7.22 1.89
CA LYS A 11 7.14 7.12 2.99
C LYS A 11 7.01 5.79 3.73
N GLY A 12 5.78 5.35 4.02
CA GLY A 12 5.53 4.08 4.68
C GLY A 12 5.96 2.87 3.85
N LEU A 13 5.79 2.91 2.52
CA LEU A 13 6.23 1.86 1.62
C LEU A 13 7.75 1.80 1.47
N LYS A 14 8.45 2.95 1.44
CA LYS A 14 9.93 2.99 1.36
C LYS A 14 10.60 2.35 2.57
N ASP A 15 9.96 2.40 3.72
CA ASP A 15 10.44 1.80 4.97
C ASP A 15 10.17 0.28 5.06
N LYS A 16 9.39 -0.27 4.12
CA LYS A 16 8.92 -1.66 4.15
C LYS A 16 9.51 -2.48 3.01
N ARG A 17 9.56 -3.80 3.23
CA ARG A 17 9.86 -4.76 2.18
C ARG A 17 8.63 -4.91 1.28
N LEU A 18 8.66 -4.28 0.09
CA LEU A 18 7.54 -4.28 -0.86
C LEU A 18 7.03 -5.69 -1.24
N GLN A 19 7.89 -6.72 -1.25
CA GLN A 19 7.46 -8.10 -1.46
C GLN A 19 6.53 -8.61 -0.35
N VAL A 20 6.80 -8.27 0.91
CA VAL A 20 5.95 -8.63 2.05
C VAL A 20 4.64 -7.85 2.01
N VAL A 21 4.69 -6.57 1.61
CA VAL A 21 3.48 -5.77 1.44
C VAL A 21 2.60 -6.37 0.35
N ALA A 22 3.18 -6.80 -0.78
CA ALA A 22 2.45 -7.45 -1.88
C ALA A 22 1.71 -8.71 -1.40
N ASP A 23 2.43 -9.58 -0.71
CA ASP A 23 1.90 -10.82 -0.14
C ASP A 23 0.75 -10.56 0.85
N ARG A 24 0.92 -9.58 1.74
CA ARG A 24 -0.06 -9.24 2.78
C ARG A 24 -1.27 -8.44 2.30
N THR A 25 -1.17 -7.79 1.15
CA THR A 25 -2.24 -6.91 0.61
C THR A 25 -2.92 -7.49 -0.63
N GLY A 26 -2.37 -8.55 -1.22
CA GLY A 26 -2.81 -9.08 -2.51
C GLY A 26 -2.49 -8.16 -3.70
N LEU A 27 -1.76 -7.05 -3.48
CA LEU A 27 -1.42 -6.10 -4.52
C LEU A 27 -0.15 -6.50 -5.26
N SER A 28 -0.11 -6.25 -6.57
CA SER A 28 1.06 -6.49 -7.39
C SER A 28 2.27 -5.66 -6.94
N TYR A 29 3.43 -6.31 -6.81
CA TYR A 29 4.72 -5.66 -6.56
C TYR A 29 5.00 -4.43 -7.44
N PRO A 30 4.81 -4.45 -8.78
CA PRO A 30 5.05 -3.27 -9.62
C PRO A 30 4.16 -2.07 -9.24
N THR A 31 2.91 -2.32 -8.84
CA THR A 31 2.00 -1.27 -8.36
C THR A 31 2.55 -0.62 -7.09
N LEU A 32 2.93 -1.42 -6.11
CA LEU A 32 3.52 -0.94 -4.85
C LEU A 32 4.85 -0.21 -5.08
N LYS A 33 5.68 -0.71 -6.00
CA LYS A 33 6.94 -0.08 -6.39
C LYS A 33 6.71 1.30 -7.00
N SER A 34 5.80 1.42 -7.96
CA SER A 34 5.45 2.71 -8.55
C SER A 34 4.89 3.68 -7.51
N LEU A 35 4.10 3.16 -6.56
CA LEU A 35 3.51 3.94 -5.49
C LEU A 35 4.57 4.45 -4.51
N ALA A 36 5.57 3.62 -4.17
CA ALA A 36 6.73 3.99 -3.35
C ALA A 36 7.69 4.97 -4.05
N ASP A 37 7.91 4.77 -5.34
CA ASP A 37 8.71 5.66 -6.22
C ASP A 37 8.01 6.99 -6.44
N GLY A 38 6.70 7.01 -6.19
CA GLY A 38 5.86 8.20 -6.28
C GLY A 38 5.45 8.56 -7.70
N LYS A 39 5.48 7.59 -8.60
CA LYS A 39 4.96 7.72 -9.96
C LYS A 39 3.47 8.02 -9.91
N THR A 40 3.07 9.05 -10.65
CA THR A 40 1.67 9.42 -10.80
C THR A 40 1.02 8.42 -11.75
N GLN A 41 0.24 7.50 -11.20
CA GLN A 41 -0.60 6.57 -11.94
C GLN A 41 -2.03 6.71 -11.42
N ASN A 42 -3.02 6.26 -12.21
CA ASN A 42 -4.40 6.13 -11.73
C ASN A 42 -4.48 4.94 -10.77
N TYR A 43 -4.07 5.15 -9.51
CA TYR A 43 -4.32 4.19 -8.43
C TYR A 43 -5.80 4.26 -8.04
N THR A 44 -6.44 3.11 -7.95
CA THR A 44 -7.82 3.07 -7.45
C THR A 44 -7.86 3.46 -5.98
N THR A 45 -8.97 4.07 -5.56
CA THR A 45 -9.22 4.39 -4.14
C THR A 45 -9.10 3.15 -3.25
N GLU A 46 -9.48 1.99 -3.78
CA GLU A 46 -9.33 0.70 -3.11
C GLU A 46 -7.86 0.33 -2.88
N THR A 47 -6.99 0.48 -3.89
CA THR A 47 -5.54 0.25 -3.74
C THR A 47 -4.97 1.15 -2.62
N LEU A 48 -5.31 2.43 -2.63
CA LEU A 48 -4.85 3.38 -1.63
C LEU A 48 -5.36 3.03 -0.23
N LYS A 49 -6.62 2.59 -0.12
CA LYS A 49 -7.21 2.13 1.13
C LYS A 49 -6.51 0.87 1.66
N THR A 50 -6.28 -0.13 0.82
CA THR A 50 -5.62 -1.38 1.21
C THR A 50 -4.20 -1.13 1.72
N VAL A 51 -3.42 -0.31 1.01
CA VAL A 51 -2.07 0.04 1.47
C VAL A 51 -2.12 0.87 2.75
N SER A 52 -3.05 1.82 2.86
CA SER A 52 -3.24 2.61 4.08
C SER A 52 -3.58 1.74 5.28
N ASN A 53 -4.44 0.74 5.09
CA ASN A 53 -4.81 -0.24 6.11
C ASN A 53 -3.59 -1.05 6.55
N TYR A 54 -2.80 -1.56 5.60
CA TYR A 54 -1.56 -2.27 5.91
C TYR A 54 -0.57 -1.41 6.70
N LEU A 55 -0.33 -0.17 6.27
CA LEU A 55 0.61 0.74 6.93
C LEU A 55 0.14 1.14 8.34
N ASN A 56 -1.17 1.20 8.58
CA ASN A 56 -1.75 1.43 9.90
C ASN A 56 -1.91 0.15 10.74
N GLY A 57 -1.44 -1.01 10.27
CA GLY A 57 -1.59 -2.30 10.97
C GLY A 57 -3.02 -2.82 11.04
N ASN A 58 -3.94 -2.28 10.24
CA ASN A 58 -5.35 -2.66 10.15
C ASN A 58 -5.58 -3.61 8.97
N ILE A 59 -4.76 -4.66 8.85
CA ILE A 59 -4.94 -5.67 7.81
C ILE A 59 -6.15 -6.52 8.22
N PRO A 60 -7.24 -6.57 7.43
CA PRO A 60 -8.36 -7.45 7.76
C PRO A 60 -7.87 -8.89 7.79
N GLU A 61 -8.17 -9.60 8.88
CA GLU A 61 -7.70 -10.96 9.16
C GLU A 61 -8.27 -12.01 8.18
N GLU A 62 -9.20 -11.62 7.30
CA GLU A 62 -9.87 -12.46 6.28
C GLU A 62 -8.97 -12.86 5.09
N SER A 63 -7.66 -12.65 5.15
CA SER A 63 -6.72 -13.08 4.09
C SER A 63 -5.62 -14.02 4.59
N LEU A 64 -5.82 -14.67 5.76
CA LEU A 64 -4.97 -15.75 6.27
C LEU A 64 -5.60 -17.13 5.98
#